data_AF-D7LBQ6-F1
#
_entry.id   AF-D7LBQ6-F1
#
_cell.length_a   1.000
_cell.length_b   1.000
_cell.length_c   1.000
_cell.angle_alpha   90.00
_cell.angle_beta   90.00
_cell.angle_gamma   90.00
#
_symmetry.space_group_name_H-M   'P 1'
#
loop_
_entity.id
_entity.type
_entity.pdbx_description
1 polymer ?
#
loop_
_entity_poly.entity_id
_entity_poly.type
_entity_poly.pdbx_seq_one_letter_code
_entity_poly.pdbx_strand_id
1 'polypeptide(L)'
;MGLHRYNLLKGENYQFVCVQKYHYRLILAPSTYFITVVATDPSTSLPQTFHIRIEEDRHAAFILKCNISRIQGEFNKFDGGLCYPGNMPEWPTEDPFDNGKRFYVLNDSELQDNEWIRLYLELAVTKHLSTQMDPDLSELKIVNAAIDIQVLNEGLNAINATVYISYKDSCEARVGKDVDRIAIVRRNFDERTGCFTLMGMHQSSETIPKKGANQSEAGVGKDVDNIRRSYSKHTSCQETGFECRKNVQES
;
A
#
# COMPACT_ATOMS: atom_id res chain seq x y z
N MET A 1 4.34 1.91 6.43
CA MET A 1 3.17 2.83 6.50
C MET A 1 3.24 3.81 7.67
N GLY A 2 3.26 3.38 8.94
CA GLY A 2 3.20 4.32 10.07
C GLY A 2 4.39 5.28 10.14
N LEU A 3 5.62 4.79 9.91
CA LEU A 3 6.80 5.64 9.84
C LEU A 3 6.72 6.65 8.69
N HIS A 4 6.31 6.18 7.50
CA HIS A 4 6.02 7.03 6.34
C HIS A 4 5.05 8.17 6.67
N ARG A 5 3.95 7.89 7.38
CA ARG A 5 3.01 8.92 7.86
C ARG A 5 3.73 9.97 8.71
N TYR A 6 4.58 9.56 9.66
CA TYR A 6 5.27 10.48 10.54
C TYR A 6 6.21 11.39 9.75
N ASN A 7 7.06 10.79 8.92
CA ASN A 7 8.00 11.51 8.05
C ASN A 7 7.27 12.51 7.15
N LEU A 8 6.20 12.08 6.47
CA LEU A 8 5.42 12.93 5.57
C LEU A 8 4.78 14.13 6.30
N LEU A 9 4.20 13.92 7.48
CA LEU A 9 3.49 14.99 8.21
C LEU A 9 4.42 15.92 8.98
N LYS A 10 5.63 15.48 9.32
CA LYS A 10 6.61 16.27 10.08
C LYS A 10 7.73 16.84 9.22
N GLY A 11 7.88 16.40 7.98
CA GLY A 11 9.01 16.76 7.13
C GLY A 11 10.33 16.11 7.60
N GLU A 12 10.23 14.92 8.21
CA GLU A 12 11.35 14.18 8.79
C GLU A 12 11.79 13.03 7.88
N ASN A 13 12.94 12.42 8.14
CA ASN A 13 13.48 11.31 7.35
C ASN A 13 13.94 10.11 8.21
N TYR A 14 13.13 9.69 9.18
CA TYR A 14 13.45 8.52 9.98
C TYR A 14 13.46 7.25 9.13
N GLN A 15 14.53 6.47 9.25
CA GLN A 15 14.78 5.23 8.54
C GLN A 15 14.42 4.02 9.40
N PHE A 16 13.67 3.08 8.84
CA PHE A 16 13.23 1.90 9.58
C PHE A 16 14.42 1.00 9.94
N VAL A 17 14.47 0.54 11.19
CA VAL A 17 15.50 -0.42 11.65
C VAL A 17 14.87 -1.78 11.91
N CYS A 18 13.92 -1.86 12.85
CA CYS A 18 13.30 -3.13 13.20
C CYS A 18 11.96 -2.95 13.92
N VAL A 19 11.17 -4.03 13.94
CA VAL A 19 10.01 -4.16 14.83
C VAL A 19 10.47 -4.75 16.16
N GLN A 20 10.27 -4.03 17.26
CA GLN A 20 10.60 -4.54 18.60
C GLN A 20 9.52 -5.48 19.12
N LYS A 21 8.25 -5.10 18.92
CA LYS A 21 7.09 -5.87 19.34
C LYS A 21 5.87 -5.43 18.57
N TYR A 22 4.92 -6.34 18.42
CA TYR A 22 3.58 -6.03 17.96
C TYR A 22 2.56 -6.88 18.70
N HIS A 23 1.34 -6.40 18.78
CA HIS A 23 0.17 -7.19 19.15
C HIS A 23 -1.00 -6.77 18.28
N TYR A 24 -1.98 -7.65 18.10
CA TYR A 24 -3.12 -7.38 17.24
C TYR A 24 -4.43 -7.78 17.90
N ARG A 25 -5.52 -7.16 17.45
CA ARG A 25 -6.91 -7.50 17.82
C ARG A 25 -7.64 -7.92 16.55
N LEU A 26 -8.04 -9.19 16.49
CA LEU A 26 -8.93 -9.73 15.46
C LEU A 26 -10.36 -9.63 15.99
N ILE A 27 -11.16 -8.72 15.45
CA ILE A 27 -12.60 -8.64 15.74
C ILE A 27 -13.32 -8.66 14.40
N LEU A 28 -13.51 -9.84 13.79
CA LEU A 28 -14.33 -10.10 12.59
C LEU A 28 -14.12 -9.18 11.34
N ALA A 29 -13.11 -8.30 11.37
CA ALA A 29 -12.91 -7.04 10.63
C ALA A 29 -13.58 -5.79 11.28
N PRO A 30 -12.83 -4.70 11.56
CA PRO A 30 -11.43 -4.43 11.18
C PRO A 30 -10.37 -5.03 12.12
N SER A 31 -9.26 -5.51 11.55
CA SER A 31 -8.10 -5.98 12.33
C SER A 31 -7.25 -4.79 12.76
N THR A 32 -6.91 -4.71 14.04
CA THR A 32 -6.08 -3.61 14.57
C THR A 32 -4.73 -4.12 15.03
N TYR A 33 -3.66 -3.51 14.54
CA TYR A 33 -2.27 -3.80 14.89
C TYR A 33 -1.68 -2.64 15.69
N PHE A 34 -1.04 -2.97 16.80
CA PHE A 34 -0.26 -2.05 17.61
C PHE A 34 1.19 -2.49 17.54
N ILE A 35 2.03 -1.65 16.95
CA ILE A 35 3.39 -1.99 16.57
C ILE A 35 4.34 -0.99 17.25
N THR A 36 5.40 -1.50 17.85
CA THR A 36 6.52 -0.70 18.34
C THR A 36 7.71 -0.95 17.42
N VAL A 37 8.23 0.11 16.81
CA VAL A 37 9.35 0.04 15.86
C VAL A 37 10.49 0.93 16.32
N VAL A 38 11.72 0.55 15.99
CA VAL A 38 12.88 1.44 16.07
C VAL A 38 13.10 2.03 14.68
N ALA A 39 13.33 3.34 14.64
CA ALA A 39 13.80 4.03 13.47
C ALA A 39 14.93 4.99 13.85
N THR A 40 15.86 5.23 12.94
CA THR A 40 17.01 6.12 13.15
C THR A 40 16.87 7.36 12.27
N ASP A 41 17.24 8.50 12.81
CA ASP A 41 17.42 9.70 11.99
C ASP A 41 18.83 9.65 11.35
N PRO A 42 18.95 9.68 10.01
CA PRO A 42 20.24 9.65 9.32
C PRO A 42 21.19 10.77 9.72
N SER A 43 20.66 11.93 10.13
CA SER A 43 21.47 13.11 10.45
C SER A 43 22.13 13.01 11.83
N THR A 44 21.47 12.37 12.80
CA THR A 44 21.96 12.23 14.17
C THR A 44 22.44 10.82 14.50
N SER A 45 22.08 9.83 13.67
CA SER A 45 22.28 8.39 13.93
C SER A 45 21.69 7.91 15.26
N LEU A 46 20.77 8.67 15.86
CA LEU A 46 20.16 8.32 17.13
C LEU A 46 18.91 7.44 16.91
N PRO A 47 18.82 6.26 17.53
CA PRO A 47 17.63 5.43 17.44
C PRO A 47 16.49 6.03 18.27
N GLN A 48 15.31 6.06 17.66
CA GLN A 48 14.06 6.49 18.27
C GLN A 48 13.03 5.36 18.23
N THR A 49 12.27 5.24 19.32
CA THR A 49 11.19 4.27 19.43
C THR A 49 9.87 4.91 19.01
N PHE A 50 9.19 4.30 18.04
CA PHE A 50 7.88 4.74 17.56
C PHE A 50 6.79 3.78 18.00
N HIS A 51 5.64 4.35 18.37
CA HIS A 51 4.40 3.62 18.57
C HIS A 51 3.46 3.87 17.40
N ILE A 52 3.04 2.79 16.74
CA ILE A 52 2.22 2.81 15.53
C ILE A 52 0.95 2.00 15.76
N ARG A 53 -0.20 2.53 15.31
CA ARG A 53 -1.47 1.79 15.21
C ARG A 53 -1.92 1.76 13.77
N ILE A 54 -2.10 0.56 13.23
CA ILE A 54 -2.64 0.31 11.90
C ILE A 54 -3.98 -0.42 12.04
N GLU A 55 -4.99 0.04 11.33
CA GLU A 55 -6.27 -0.64 11.20
C GLU A 55 -6.45 -1.10 9.76
N GLU A 56 -6.81 -2.36 9.60
CA GLU A 56 -7.17 -2.97 8.32
C GLU A 56 -8.69 -3.04 8.24
N ASP A 57 -9.29 -2.31 7.29
CA ASP A 57 -10.75 -2.15 7.20
C ASP A 57 -11.44 -3.47 6.83
N ARG A 58 -10.93 -4.18 5.82
CA ARG A 58 -11.49 -5.42 5.32
C ARG A 58 -10.40 -6.39 4.89
N HIS A 59 -10.63 -7.67 5.13
CA HIS A 59 -9.80 -8.73 4.58
C HIS A 59 -9.85 -8.69 3.04
N ALA A 60 -8.70 -8.88 2.40
CA ALA A 60 -8.51 -8.87 0.94
C ALA A 60 -8.82 -7.54 0.22
N ALA A 61 -8.87 -6.42 0.94
CA ALA A 61 -8.90 -5.09 0.35
C ALA A 61 -7.70 -4.27 0.81
N PHE A 62 -7.06 -3.54 -0.10
CA PHE A 62 -6.05 -2.57 0.29
C PHE A 62 -6.72 -1.29 0.81
N ILE A 63 -7.10 -1.31 2.08
CA ILE A 63 -7.58 -0.15 2.84
C ILE A 63 -6.95 -0.21 4.24
N LEU A 64 -5.92 0.60 4.46
CA LEU A 64 -5.20 0.70 5.72
C LEU A 64 -5.33 2.09 6.31
N LYS A 65 -5.59 2.17 7.61
CA LYS A 65 -5.71 3.43 8.36
C LYS A 65 -4.64 3.49 9.43
N CYS A 66 -3.99 4.63 9.59
CA CYS A 66 -2.98 4.89 10.60
C CYS A 66 -3.37 6.13 11.41
N ASN A 67 -3.88 5.86 12.60
CA ASN A 67 -4.37 6.89 13.54
C ASN A 67 -3.30 7.29 14.57
N ILE A 68 -2.30 6.42 14.76
CA ILE A 68 -1.19 6.65 15.70
C ILE A 68 0.10 6.35 14.96
N SER A 69 0.96 7.35 14.86
CA SER A 69 2.38 7.21 14.56
C SER A 69 3.09 8.37 15.25
N ARG A 70 3.88 8.05 16.28
CA ARG A 70 4.52 9.03 17.17
C ARG A 70 5.75 8.44 17.84
N ILE A 71 6.67 9.31 18.26
CA ILE A 71 7.81 8.91 19.09
C ILE A 71 7.29 8.60 20.51
N GLN A 72 7.96 7.66 21.19
CA GLN A 72 7.67 7.34 22.58
C GLN A 72 7.78 8.59 23.47
N GLY A 73 6.71 8.90 24.21
CA GLY A 73 6.63 10.09 25.07
C GLY A 73 5.85 11.25 24.46
N GLU A 74 5.59 11.25 23.15
CA GLU A 74 4.76 12.28 22.51
C GLU A 74 3.26 12.01 22.74
N PHE A 75 2.46 13.08 22.78
CA PHE A 75 0.99 12.99 22.84
C PHE A 75 0.37 13.12 21.46
N ASN A 76 -0.65 12.30 21.16
CA ASN A 76 -1.44 12.43 19.94
C ASN A 76 -2.66 13.31 20.20
N LYS A 77 -2.94 14.22 19.26
CA LYS A 77 -4.25 14.90 19.13
C LYS A 77 -5.27 13.96 18.46
N PHE A 78 -5.51 12.78 19.02
CA PHE A 78 -6.52 11.87 18.48
C PHE A 78 -7.86 12.11 19.18
N ASP A 79 -8.84 12.64 18.45
CA ASP A 79 -10.16 12.99 18.98
C ASP A 79 -11.21 11.87 18.84
N GLY A 80 -10.78 10.62 18.60
CA GLY A 80 -11.72 9.48 18.56
C GLY A 80 -12.69 9.45 17.38
N GLY A 81 -12.60 10.37 16.41
CA GLY A 81 -13.52 10.46 15.29
C GLY A 81 -13.39 9.33 14.27
N LEU A 82 -14.48 9.03 13.57
CA LEU A 82 -14.52 8.05 12.49
C LEU A 82 -13.64 8.47 11.31
N CYS A 83 -12.77 7.57 10.86
CA CYS A 83 -11.93 7.75 9.70
C CYS A 83 -12.58 7.16 8.45
N TYR A 84 -12.89 8.04 7.49
CA TYR A 84 -13.48 7.70 6.21
C TYR A 84 -12.40 7.61 5.13
N PRO A 85 -12.13 6.43 4.56
CA PRO A 85 -11.12 6.25 3.52
C PRO A 85 -11.49 6.97 2.21
N GLY A 86 -12.79 7.22 1.99
CA GLY A 86 -13.32 7.69 0.72
C GLY A 86 -13.59 6.54 -0.26
N ASN A 87 -13.81 6.89 -1.53
CA ASN A 87 -14.05 5.92 -2.61
C ASN A 87 -12.73 5.34 -3.12
N MET A 88 -12.75 4.11 -3.68
CA MET A 88 -11.56 3.54 -4.32
C MET A 88 -11.05 4.47 -5.43
N PRO A 89 -9.73 4.70 -5.57
CA PRO A 89 -9.22 5.49 -6.68
C PRO A 89 -9.43 4.75 -8.00
N GLU A 90 -9.70 5.53 -9.05
CA GLU A 90 -9.98 5.03 -10.39
C GLU A 90 -8.86 5.44 -11.34
N TRP A 91 -8.77 4.71 -12.46
CA TRP A 91 -7.91 5.09 -13.56
C TRP A 91 -8.45 6.37 -14.22
N PRO A 92 -7.61 7.40 -14.44
CA PRO A 92 -8.04 8.65 -15.05
C PRO A 92 -8.38 8.49 -16.54
N THR A 93 -9.16 9.42 -17.08
CA THR A 93 -9.52 9.43 -18.51
C THR A 93 -8.32 9.73 -19.41
N GLU A 94 -7.37 10.51 -18.92
CA GLU A 94 -6.09 10.81 -19.57
C GLU A 94 -5.02 9.85 -19.05
N ASP A 95 -4.04 9.48 -19.87
CA ASP A 95 -2.91 8.67 -19.41
C ASP A 95 -2.09 9.46 -18.37
N PRO A 96 -1.93 8.97 -17.13
CA PRO A 96 -1.20 9.68 -16.09
C PRO A 96 0.30 9.74 -16.35
N PHE A 97 0.83 8.90 -17.26
CA PHE A 97 2.24 8.86 -17.62
C PHE A 97 2.57 9.71 -18.86
N ASP A 98 1.56 10.22 -19.56
CA ASP A 98 1.76 11.25 -20.57
C ASP A 98 2.14 12.57 -19.87
N ASN A 99 3.03 13.36 -20.48
CA ASN A 99 3.48 14.69 -19.99
C ASN A 99 2.38 15.77 -20.07
N GLY A 100 1.18 15.47 -19.59
CA GLY A 100 0.06 16.39 -19.44
C GLY A 100 0.22 17.33 -18.25
N LYS A 101 -0.62 18.37 -18.18
CA LYS A 101 -0.55 19.39 -17.10
C LYS A 101 -1.05 18.90 -15.74
N ARG A 102 -1.81 17.80 -15.70
CA ARG A 102 -2.50 17.32 -14.49
C ARG A 102 -1.61 16.45 -13.60
N PHE A 103 -0.75 15.64 -14.20
CA PHE A 103 0.02 14.64 -13.49
C PHE A 103 1.48 15.04 -13.40
N TYR A 104 2.06 14.86 -12.21
CA TYR A 104 3.49 14.96 -12.01
C TYR A 104 4.12 13.59 -12.25
N VAL A 105 4.80 13.42 -13.39
CA VAL A 105 5.51 12.19 -13.74
C VAL A 105 6.91 12.23 -13.12
N LEU A 106 7.25 11.20 -12.35
CA LEU A 106 8.52 11.12 -11.64
C LEU A 106 9.63 10.70 -12.59
N ASN A 107 10.80 11.32 -12.42
CA ASN A 107 12.02 10.88 -13.09
C ASN A 107 12.71 9.72 -12.35
N ASP A 108 13.72 9.11 -12.98
CA ASP A 108 14.43 7.96 -12.42
C ASP A 108 15.07 8.24 -11.05
N SER A 109 15.68 9.41 -10.84
CA SER A 109 16.26 9.76 -9.53
C SER A 109 15.20 9.88 -8.44
N GLU A 110 14.05 10.49 -8.75
CA GLU A 110 12.95 10.60 -7.80
C GLU A 110 12.37 9.22 -7.45
N LEU A 111 12.27 8.31 -8.41
CA LEU A 111 11.85 6.93 -8.16
C LEU A 111 12.80 6.19 -7.20
N GLN A 112 14.11 6.43 -7.31
CA GLN A 112 15.11 5.82 -6.41
C GLN A 112 15.10 6.46 -5.02
N ASP A 113 14.98 7.78 -4.95
CA ASP A 113 15.06 8.52 -3.68
C ASP A 113 13.79 8.38 -2.83
N ASN A 114 12.68 7.90 -3.42
CA ASN A 114 11.38 7.82 -2.77
C ASN A 114 10.92 6.38 -2.55
N GLU A 115 11.52 5.76 -1.53
CA GLU A 115 11.20 4.38 -1.11
C GLU A 115 9.71 4.16 -0.78
N TRP A 116 8.97 5.22 -0.47
CA TRP A 116 7.53 5.12 -0.19
C TRP A 116 6.72 4.69 -1.42
N ILE A 117 7.21 4.92 -2.65
CA ILE A 117 6.55 4.46 -3.88
C ILE A 117 6.58 2.94 -3.92
N ARG A 118 7.75 2.37 -3.59
CA ARG A 118 7.92 0.92 -3.46
C ARG A 118 7.02 0.36 -2.37
N LEU A 119 6.97 1.01 -1.20
CA LEU A 119 6.05 0.64 -0.13
C LEU A 119 4.58 0.60 -0.61
N TYR A 120 4.13 1.57 -1.42
CA TYR A 120 2.75 1.62 -1.88
C TYR A 120 2.43 0.47 -2.84
N LEU A 121 3.36 0.17 -3.75
CA LEU A 121 3.26 -0.98 -4.64
C LEU A 121 3.20 -2.30 -3.87
N GLU A 122 4.10 -2.51 -2.92
CA GLU A 122 4.16 -3.75 -2.13
C GLU A 122 2.90 -3.97 -1.30
N LEU A 123 2.33 -2.89 -0.74
CA LEU A 123 1.05 -2.96 -0.03
C LEU A 123 -0.11 -3.27 -0.99
N ALA A 124 -0.14 -2.66 -2.17
CA ALA A 124 -1.17 -2.93 -3.17
C ALA A 124 -1.16 -4.40 -3.62
N VAL A 125 0.03 -4.99 -3.83
CA VAL A 125 0.15 -6.40 -4.21
C VAL A 125 -0.17 -7.34 -3.04
N THR A 126 0.43 -7.10 -1.87
CA THR A 126 0.28 -8.01 -0.70
C THR A 126 -1.15 -8.12 -0.20
N LYS A 127 -1.91 -7.02 -0.19
CA LYS A 127 -3.28 -7.02 0.33
C LYS A 127 -4.28 -7.77 -0.55
N HIS A 128 -3.92 -8.04 -1.80
CA HIS A 128 -4.75 -8.80 -2.75
C HIS A 128 -4.34 -10.28 -2.85
N LEU A 129 -3.28 -10.70 -2.16
CA LEU A 129 -2.85 -12.10 -2.14
C LEU A 129 -3.55 -12.86 -1.02
N SER A 130 -3.85 -14.14 -1.30
CA SER A 130 -4.43 -15.08 -0.34
C SER A 130 -3.51 -15.21 0.89
N THR A 131 -4.12 -15.30 2.08
CA THR A 131 -3.52 -15.24 3.42
C THR A 131 -2.48 -16.31 3.77
N GLN A 132 -2.01 -17.12 2.81
CA GLN A 132 -1.16 -18.28 3.08
C GLN A 132 0.31 -18.14 2.68
N MET A 133 0.71 -17.08 1.98
CA MET A 133 2.12 -16.89 1.62
C MET A 133 2.60 -15.49 1.98
N ASP A 134 3.78 -15.43 2.60
CA ASP A 134 4.64 -14.25 2.59
C ASP A 134 5.20 -14.14 1.16
N PRO A 135 4.62 -13.28 0.32
CA PRO A 135 4.92 -13.31 -1.10
C PRO A 135 6.30 -12.70 -1.31
N ASP A 136 7.17 -13.39 -2.05
CA ASP A 136 8.40 -12.75 -2.52
C ASP A 136 8.04 -11.61 -3.47
N LEU A 137 8.32 -10.38 -3.06
CA LEU A 137 8.03 -9.16 -3.82
C LEU A 137 9.27 -8.66 -4.59
N SER A 138 10.42 -9.32 -4.46
CA SER A 138 11.67 -8.91 -5.14
C SER A 138 11.53 -8.86 -6.67
N GLU A 139 10.61 -9.66 -7.23
CA GLU A 139 10.25 -9.74 -8.65
C GLU A 139 9.46 -8.54 -9.18
N LEU A 140 8.98 -7.66 -8.31
CA LEU A 140 8.30 -6.44 -8.71
C LEU A 140 9.33 -5.42 -9.23
N LYS A 141 9.15 -4.90 -10.45
CA LYS A 141 9.99 -3.86 -11.04
C LYS A 141 9.16 -2.63 -11.41
N ILE A 142 9.38 -1.52 -10.73
CA ILE A 142 8.74 -0.23 -11.07
C ILE A 142 9.25 0.23 -12.43
N VAL A 143 8.33 0.65 -13.30
CA VAL A 143 8.62 1.19 -14.63
C VAL A 143 8.48 2.71 -14.60
N ASN A 144 7.28 3.22 -14.31
CA ASN A 144 7.01 4.66 -14.15
C ASN A 144 6.09 4.90 -12.95
N ALA A 145 6.18 6.09 -12.34
CA ALA A 145 5.18 6.56 -11.40
C ALA A 145 4.73 7.98 -11.74
N ALA A 146 3.45 8.26 -11.49
CA ALA A 146 2.85 9.57 -11.68
C ALA A 146 1.94 9.91 -10.51
N ILE A 147 1.83 11.19 -10.19
CA ILE A 147 1.02 11.69 -9.08
C ILE A 147 -0.03 12.66 -9.62
N ASP A 148 -1.30 12.36 -9.37
CA ASP A 148 -2.39 13.31 -9.54
C ASP A 148 -2.47 14.19 -8.32
N ILE A 149 -1.99 15.42 -8.51
CA ILE A 149 -1.99 16.45 -7.49
C ILE A 149 -3.21 17.33 -7.78
N GLN A 150 -4.32 17.06 -7.09
CA GLN A 150 -5.54 17.87 -7.24
C GLN A 150 -5.32 19.35 -6.90
N VAL A 151 -4.30 19.65 -6.09
CA VAL A 151 -3.86 20.99 -5.73
C VAL A 151 -2.44 21.23 -6.29
N LEU A 152 -2.36 21.90 -7.44
CA LEU A 152 -1.08 22.34 -8.01
C LEU A 152 -0.21 23.00 -6.92
N ASN A 153 1.06 22.60 -6.81
CA ASN A 153 2.15 23.18 -6.00
C ASN A 153 2.63 22.40 -4.76
N GLU A 154 1.99 21.29 -4.37
CA GLU A 154 2.51 20.47 -3.24
C GLU A 154 3.55 19.40 -3.68
N GLY A 155 3.62 19.11 -4.98
CA GLY A 155 4.60 18.19 -5.56
C GLY A 155 4.55 16.77 -4.96
N LEU A 156 5.73 16.14 -4.91
CA LEU A 156 5.94 14.77 -4.43
C LEU A 156 5.52 14.54 -2.96
N ASN A 157 5.54 15.62 -2.16
CA ASN A 157 5.27 15.61 -0.72
C ASN A 157 3.81 15.99 -0.40
N ALA A 158 2.94 16.10 -1.40
CA ALA A 158 1.52 16.37 -1.21
C ALA A 158 0.89 15.37 -0.23
N ILE A 159 0.30 15.89 0.86
CA ILE A 159 -0.24 15.04 1.93
C ILE A 159 -1.37 14.17 1.38
N ASN A 160 -2.21 14.76 0.53
CA ASN A 160 -3.31 14.10 -0.16
C ASN A 160 -2.95 13.94 -1.64
N ALA A 161 -2.88 12.70 -2.11
CA ALA A 161 -2.47 12.42 -3.48
C ALA A 161 -3.00 11.07 -3.96
N THR A 162 -3.23 10.96 -5.28
CA THR A 162 -3.40 9.66 -5.93
C THR A 162 -2.17 9.36 -6.78
N VAL A 163 -1.56 8.19 -6.55
CA VAL A 163 -0.31 7.75 -7.16
C VAL A 163 -0.61 6.59 -8.08
N TYR A 164 -0.13 6.70 -9.32
CA TYR A 164 -0.22 5.70 -10.37
C TYR A 164 1.16 5.10 -10.54
N ILE A 165 1.28 3.77 -10.46
CA ILE A 165 2.55 3.06 -10.56
C ILE A 165 2.39 2.01 -11.65
N SER A 166 3.13 2.16 -12.74
CA SER A 166 3.30 1.08 -13.71
C SER A 166 4.49 0.22 -13.28
N TYR A 167 4.32 -1.09 -13.33
CA TYR A 167 5.33 -2.03 -12.88
C TYR A 167 5.24 -3.34 -13.65
N LYS A 168 6.31 -4.12 -13.59
CA LYS A 168 6.34 -5.51 -14.03
C LYS A 168 6.35 -6.43 -12.84
N ASP A 169 5.61 -7.53 -12.93
CA ASP A 169 5.68 -8.64 -11.98
C ASP A 169 6.13 -9.89 -12.74
N SER A 170 7.35 -10.37 -12.51
CA SER A 170 7.83 -11.59 -13.18
C SER A 170 7.35 -12.88 -12.51
N CYS A 171 6.59 -12.79 -11.42
CA CYS A 171 6.09 -13.95 -10.70
C CYS A 171 4.96 -14.63 -11.48
N GLU A 172 5.29 -15.64 -12.30
CA GLU A 172 4.29 -16.37 -13.08
C GLU A 172 3.16 -16.95 -12.21
N ALA A 173 3.45 -17.31 -10.95
CA ALA A 173 2.45 -17.80 -10.00
C ALA A 173 1.41 -16.73 -9.60
N ARG A 174 1.78 -15.44 -9.58
CA ARG A 174 0.85 -14.33 -9.31
C ARG A 174 0.10 -13.88 -10.55
N VAL A 175 0.81 -13.73 -11.65
CA VAL A 175 0.33 -12.95 -12.80
C VAL A 175 0.21 -13.75 -14.10
N GLY A 176 0.68 -14.99 -14.13
CA GLY A 176 0.76 -15.80 -15.34
C GLY A 176 1.75 -15.20 -16.33
N LYS A 177 1.36 -15.13 -17.62
CA LYS A 177 2.23 -14.61 -18.69
C LYS A 177 2.16 -13.09 -18.87
N ASP A 178 1.09 -12.47 -18.39
CA ASP A 178 0.91 -11.02 -18.46
C ASP A 178 1.61 -10.36 -17.28
N VAL A 179 2.80 -9.83 -17.54
CA VAL A 179 3.67 -9.26 -16.50
C VAL A 179 3.44 -7.76 -16.29
N ASP A 180 2.79 -7.06 -17.23
CA ASP A 180 2.67 -5.60 -17.20
C ASP A 180 1.44 -5.19 -16.37
N ARG A 181 1.70 -4.51 -15.25
CA ARG A 181 0.71 -4.23 -14.20
C ARG A 181 0.69 -2.77 -13.82
N ILE A 182 -0.44 -2.34 -13.27
CA ILE A 182 -0.63 -1.00 -12.75
C ILE A 182 -1.23 -1.06 -11.34
N ALA A 183 -0.66 -0.28 -10.44
CA ALA A 183 -1.20 -0.01 -9.11
C ALA A 183 -1.70 1.44 -9.03
N ILE A 184 -2.87 1.62 -8.41
CA ILE A 184 -3.46 2.94 -8.15
C ILE A 184 -3.64 3.05 -6.65
N VAL A 185 -2.95 4.00 -6.03
CA VAL A 185 -2.92 4.17 -4.57
C VAL A 185 -3.23 5.60 -4.20
N ARG A 186 -4.30 5.79 -3.43
CA ARG A 186 -4.62 7.07 -2.82
C ARG A 186 -4.11 7.12 -1.39
N ARG A 187 -3.39 8.19 -1.08
CA ARG A 187 -3.10 8.59 0.29
C ARG A 187 -3.95 9.81 0.67
N ASN A 188 -4.49 9.80 1.88
CA ASN A 188 -5.32 10.87 2.41
C ASN A 188 -5.05 11.09 3.89
N PHE A 189 -5.09 12.33 4.35
CA PHE A 189 -4.99 12.70 5.75
C PHE A 189 -6.18 13.55 6.18
N ASP A 190 -6.91 13.07 7.19
CA ASP A 190 -7.97 13.85 7.84
C ASP A 190 -7.38 14.54 9.08
N GLU A 191 -7.17 15.85 8.99
CA GLU A 191 -6.60 16.65 10.09
C GLU A 191 -7.45 16.60 11.37
N ARG A 192 -8.78 16.49 11.24
CA ARG A 192 -9.70 16.48 12.39
C ARG A 192 -9.53 15.20 13.19
N THR A 193 -9.37 14.06 12.52
CA THR A 193 -9.21 12.76 13.20
C THR A 193 -7.74 12.38 13.40
N GLY A 194 -6.82 13.05 12.72
CA GLY A 194 -5.42 12.64 12.60
C GLY A 194 -5.24 11.33 11.84
N CYS A 195 -6.26 10.88 11.10
CA CYS A 195 -6.22 9.60 10.39
C CYS A 195 -5.49 9.75 9.05
N PHE A 196 -4.43 8.97 8.86
CA PHE A 196 -3.80 8.79 7.56
C PHE A 196 -4.29 7.49 6.94
N THR A 197 -4.80 7.54 5.72
CA THR A 197 -5.33 6.38 5.01
C THR A 197 -4.52 6.12 3.75
N LEU A 198 -4.18 4.85 3.53
CA LEU A 198 -3.76 4.34 2.23
C LEU A 198 -4.85 3.40 1.73
N MET A 199 -5.33 3.66 0.53
CA MET A 199 -6.23 2.74 -0.15
C MET A 199 -5.86 2.60 -1.61
N GLY A 200 -6.09 1.44 -2.19
CA GLY A 200 -5.76 1.24 -3.58
C GLY A 200 -6.14 -0.12 -4.11
N MET A 201 -5.67 -0.37 -5.32
CA MET A 201 -5.83 -1.62 -6.03
C MET A 201 -4.68 -1.80 -7.02
N HIS A 202 -4.55 -3.02 -7.55
CA HIS A 202 -3.68 -3.29 -8.68
C HIS A 202 -4.42 -4.14 -9.72
N GLN A 203 -4.03 -4.02 -10.99
CA GLN A 203 -4.66 -4.73 -12.11
C GLN A 203 -3.67 -4.95 -13.26
N SER A 204 -4.09 -5.75 -14.25
CA SER A 204 -3.39 -5.84 -15.54
C SER A 204 -3.41 -4.48 -16.25
N SER A 205 -2.32 -4.15 -16.95
CA SER A 205 -2.31 -2.99 -17.83
C SER A 205 -3.25 -3.16 -19.04
N GLU A 206 -3.57 -4.40 -19.44
CA GLU A 206 -4.45 -4.69 -20.58
C GLU A 206 -5.91 -4.29 -20.32
N THR A 207 -6.33 -4.23 -19.06
CA THR A 207 -7.70 -3.85 -18.68
C THR A 207 -7.93 -2.34 -18.73
N ILE A 208 -6.91 -1.55 -19.06
CA ILE A 208 -7.02 -0.10 -19.12
C ILE A 208 -7.61 0.32 -20.46
N PRO A 209 -8.63 1.20 -20.47
CA PRO A 209 -9.18 1.74 -21.70
C PRO A 209 -8.10 2.42 -22.55
N LYS A 210 -7.83 1.88 -23.75
CA LYS A 210 -6.89 2.49 -24.69
C LYS A 210 -7.54 3.69 -25.39
N LYS A 211 -6.80 4.79 -25.49
CA LYS A 211 -7.22 6.00 -26.20
C LYS A 211 -7.55 5.65 -27.67
N GLY A 212 -8.80 5.83 -28.07
CA GLY A 212 -9.27 5.60 -29.45
C GLY A 212 -9.96 4.26 -29.72
N ALA A 213 -10.20 3.42 -28.71
CA ALA A 213 -11.10 2.28 -28.88
C ALA A 213 -12.56 2.76 -28.93
N ASN A 214 -13.12 2.87 -30.14
CA ASN A 214 -14.56 3.05 -30.31
C ASN A 214 -15.30 1.95 -29.53
N GLN A 215 -16.19 2.34 -28.62
CA GLN A 215 -17.11 1.41 -27.98
C GLN A 215 -18.06 0.85 -29.05
N SER A 216 -17.74 -0.33 -29.57
CA SER A 216 -18.76 -1.18 -30.17
C SER A 216 -19.51 -1.88 -29.05
N GLU A 217 -20.77 -1.52 -28.86
CA GLU A 217 -21.71 -2.26 -28.03
C GLU A 217 -21.69 -3.75 -28.40
N ALA A 218 -21.29 -4.62 -27.47
CA ALA A 218 -21.61 -6.03 -27.51
C ALA A 218 -21.54 -6.65 -26.10
N GLY A 219 -22.72 -7.01 -25.58
CA GLY A 219 -22.88 -8.20 -24.74
C GLY A 219 -22.70 -8.02 -23.24
N VAL A 220 -23.78 -7.61 -22.57
CA VAL A 220 -24.01 -7.90 -21.15
C VAL A 220 -24.02 -9.41 -20.92
N GLY A 221 -23.15 -9.89 -20.03
CA GLY A 221 -23.40 -11.12 -19.25
C GLY A 221 -22.30 -12.17 -19.28
N LYS A 222 -21.87 -12.54 -18.06
CA LYS A 222 -21.17 -13.76 -17.62
C LYS A 222 -19.65 -13.68 -17.52
N ASP A 223 -19.14 -13.09 -16.43
CA ASP A 223 -17.79 -13.39 -15.94
C ASP A 223 -17.66 -13.45 -14.40
N VAL A 224 -18.78 -13.55 -13.68
CA VAL A 224 -18.78 -13.66 -12.21
C VAL A 224 -18.59 -15.11 -11.73
N ASP A 225 -18.85 -16.10 -12.59
CA ASP A 225 -18.80 -17.52 -12.23
C ASP A 225 -17.40 -18.15 -12.36
N ASN A 226 -16.49 -17.54 -13.12
CA ASN A 226 -15.17 -18.14 -13.36
C ASN A 226 -14.19 -17.89 -12.20
N ILE A 227 -14.36 -16.77 -11.48
CA ILE A 227 -13.60 -16.48 -10.25
C ILE A 227 -13.99 -17.48 -9.15
N ARG A 228 -15.26 -17.90 -9.08
CA ARG A 228 -15.76 -18.78 -8.01
C ARG A 228 -15.29 -20.24 -8.14
N ARG A 229 -14.96 -20.70 -9.35
CA ARG A 229 -14.52 -22.09 -9.59
C ARG A 229 -13.05 -22.37 -9.28
N SER A 230 -12.17 -21.36 -9.28
CA SER A 230 -10.76 -21.57 -8.92
C SER A 230 -10.58 -21.80 -7.41
N TYR A 231 -11.39 -21.15 -6.56
CA TYR A 231 -11.32 -21.26 -5.11
C TYR A 231 -11.76 -22.62 -4.55
N SER A 232 -12.55 -23.41 -5.29
CA SER A 232 -13.06 -24.69 -4.78
C SER A 232 -12.09 -25.87 -4.92
N LYS A 233 -10.93 -25.70 -5.58
CA LYS A 233 -9.98 -26.80 -5.81
C LYS A 233 -8.79 -26.86 -4.84
N HIS A 234 -8.60 -25.86 -3.98
CA HIS A 234 -7.42 -25.81 -3.09
C HIS A 234 -7.67 -26.18 -1.62
N THR A 235 -8.91 -26.52 -1.22
CA THR A 235 -9.21 -26.99 0.13
C THR A 235 -9.11 -28.51 0.24
N SER A 236 -7.89 -29.04 0.12
CA SER A 236 -7.53 -30.28 0.82
C SER A 236 -6.04 -30.27 1.11
N CYS A 237 -5.66 -29.87 2.33
CA CYS A 237 -4.51 -30.40 3.07
C CYS A 237 -4.40 -29.70 4.43
N GLN A 238 -4.94 -30.41 5.43
CA GLN A 238 -4.41 -30.66 6.78
C GLN A 238 -3.92 -29.50 7.67
N GLU A 239 -4.59 -29.44 8.83
CA GLU A 239 -4.13 -28.88 10.10
C GLU A 239 -2.80 -29.50 10.52
N THR A 240 -1.79 -28.68 10.85
CA THR A 240 -0.87 -28.93 11.97
C THR A 240 -0.24 -27.59 12.39
N GLY A 241 -0.30 -27.30 13.69
CA GLY A 241 0.31 -26.11 14.28
C GLY A 241 1.83 -26.17 14.27
N PHE A 242 2.48 -25.01 14.19
CA PHE A 242 3.93 -24.90 14.35
C PHE A 242 4.31 -23.88 15.42
N GLU A 243 5.06 -24.40 16.38
CA GLU A 243 5.75 -23.78 17.50
C GLU A 243 7.08 -23.19 17.00
N CYS A 244 7.34 -21.91 17.27
CA CYS A 244 8.61 -21.28 16.91
C CYS A 244 9.72 -21.73 17.87
N ARG A 245 10.68 -22.52 17.36
CA ARG A 245 11.94 -22.80 18.06
C ARG A 245 12.80 -21.55 18.09
N LYS A 246 13.19 -21.15 19.31
CA LYS A 246 14.23 -20.16 19.59
C LYS A 246 15.60 -20.74 19.20
N ASN A 247 16.35 -20.04 18.36
CA ASN A 247 17.80 -20.16 18.34
C ASN A 247 18.36 -19.11 19.29
N VAL A 248 18.78 -19.55 20.48
CA VAL A 248 19.72 -18.80 21.32
C VAL A 248 21.02 -19.58 21.25
N GLN A 249 22.04 -18.94 20.69
CA GLN A 249 23.42 -19.40 20.78
C GLN A 249 24.19 -18.25 21.43
N GLU A 250 24.49 -18.39 22.72
CA GLU A 250 25.51 -17.60 23.40
C GLU A 250 26.58 -18.59 23.89
N SER A 251 27.82 -18.29 23.47
CA SER A 251 29.15 -18.68 23.99
C SER A 251 29.34 -20.07 24.60
#